data_AF-A0A833FNN3-F1
#
_entry.id   AF-A0A833FNN3-F1
#
_cell.length_a   1.000
_cell.length_b   1.000
_cell.length_c   1.000
_cell.angle_alpha   90.00
_cell.angle_beta   90.00
_cell.angle_gamma   90.00
#
_symmetry.space_group_name_H-M   'P 1'
#
loop_
_entity.id
_entity.type
_entity.pdbx_description
1 polymer ?
#
loop_
_entity_poly.entity_id
_entity_poly.type
_entity_poly.pdbx_seq_one_letter_code
_entity_poly.pdbx_strand_id
1 'polypeptide(L)'
;MKGISKVVTFDGPPEPEQIKPGEAGVNLSWLTELADNPPPKNKHWPSMLRELVLNPRADGTTPTNDEMAAKLGVFRDTVMRAKKRWQKIGVIYRVNYNGVYAYNPKMLVAKDKDGNVIKHVSIDVRAASDMEAYH
;
A
#
# COMPACT_ATOMS: atom_id res chain seq x y z
N MET A 1 3.30 -9.23 16.44
CA MET A 1 1.88 -9.46 16.12
C MET A 1 1.80 -10.05 14.73
N LYS A 2 1.14 -11.20 14.52
CA LYS A 2 0.90 -11.72 13.16
C LYS A 2 0.01 -10.72 12.43
N GLY A 3 0.55 -10.09 11.39
CA GLY A 3 -0.09 -9.03 10.62
C GLY A 3 -1.23 -9.54 9.74
N ILE A 4 -1.53 -8.80 8.67
CA ILE A 4 -2.44 -9.27 7.62
C ILE A 4 -1.99 -10.66 7.18
N SER A 5 -2.90 -11.62 7.30
CA SER A 5 -2.59 -13.05 7.17
C SER A 5 -2.49 -13.49 5.71
N LYS A 6 -3.18 -12.78 4.82
CA LYS A 6 -3.25 -13.06 3.39
C LYS A 6 -3.65 -11.81 2.62
N VAL A 7 -3.16 -11.72 1.38
CA VAL A 7 -3.58 -10.74 0.39
C VAL A 7 -4.30 -11.45 -0.74
N VAL A 8 -5.49 -10.98 -1.09
CA VAL A 8 -6.30 -11.45 -2.22
C VAL A 8 -6.35 -10.39 -3.31
N THR A 9 -6.48 -10.80 -4.56
CA THR A 9 -6.43 -9.90 -5.73
C THR A 9 -7.81 -9.67 -6.31
N PHE A 10 -8.06 -8.45 -6.77
CA PHE A 10 -9.26 -8.03 -7.50
C PHE A 10 -8.85 -7.46 -8.85
N ASP A 11 -9.64 -7.66 -9.91
CA ASP A 11 -9.35 -7.09 -11.23
C ASP A 11 -9.56 -5.56 -11.29
N GLY A 12 -10.20 -4.98 -10.28
CA GLY A 12 -10.39 -3.54 -10.09
C GLY A 12 -10.17 -3.12 -8.62
N PRO A 13 -10.70 -1.96 -8.21
CA PRO A 13 -10.64 -1.52 -6.82
C PRO A 13 -11.17 -2.61 -5.87
N PRO A 14 -10.54 -2.85 -4.70
CA PRO A 14 -10.97 -3.91 -3.81
C PRO A 14 -12.37 -3.65 -3.25
N GLU A 15 -13.20 -4.70 -3.25
CA GLU A 15 -14.54 -4.69 -2.65
C GLU A 15 -14.46 -5.14 -1.18
N PRO A 16 -14.67 -4.25 -0.20
CA PRO A 16 -14.51 -4.58 1.21
C PRO A 16 -15.34 -5.79 1.65
N GLU A 17 -16.54 -5.97 1.10
CA GLU A 17 -17.49 -7.02 1.45
C GLU A 17 -16.95 -8.43 1.12
N GLN A 18 -16.08 -8.52 0.11
CA GLN A 18 -15.45 -9.77 -0.32
C GLN A 18 -14.15 -10.11 0.44
N ILE A 19 -13.64 -9.18 1.25
CA ILE A 19 -12.42 -9.37 2.05
C ILE A 19 -12.79 -9.96 3.42
N LYS A 20 -12.10 -11.03 3.83
CA LYS A 20 -12.33 -11.66 5.14
C LYS A 20 -11.59 -10.93 6.27
N PRO A 21 -12.01 -11.12 7.53
CA PRO A 21 -11.27 -10.58 8.67
C PRO A 21 -9.80 -11.03 8.68
N GLY A 22 -8.88 -10.08 8.88
CA GLY A 22 -7.44 -10.30 8.88
C GLY A 22 -6.81 -10.48 7.49
N GLU A 23 -7.55 -10.25 6.40
CA GLU A 23 -7.06 -10.24 5.03
C GLU A 23 -6.96 -8.81 4.47
N ALA A 24 -6.27 -8.66 3.34
CA ALA A 24 -6.30 -7.46 2.52
C ALA A 24 -6.64 -7.79 1.07
N GLY A 25 -7.35 -6.89 0.41
CA GLY A 25 -7.63 -6.93 -1.03
C GLY A 25 -6.76 -5.94 -1.77
N VAL A 26 -6.16 -6.34 -2.89
CA VAL A 26 -5.35 -5.48 -3.76
C VAL A 26 -5.93 -5.39 -5.17
N ASN A 27 -5.90 -4.20 -5.75
CA ASN A 27 -6.25 -3.93 -7.14
C ASN A 27 -5.13 -4.42 -8.07
N LEU A 28 -5.34 -5.56 -8.72
CA LEU A 28 -4.37 -6.22 -9.57
C LEU A 28 -4.14 -5.48 -10.89
N SER A 29 -5.17 -4.91 -11.50
CA SER A 29 -5.02 -4.18 -12.76
C SER A 29 -4.14 -2.95 -12.57
N TRP A 30 -4.40 -2.17 -11.52
CA TRP A 30 -3.58 -1.01 -11.21
C TRP A 30 -2.16 -1.39 -10.77
N LEU A 31 -2.01 -2.45 -9.98
CA LEU A 31 -0.68 -2.96 -9.59
C LEU A 31 0.15 -3.40 -10.82
N THR A 32 -0.49 -4.07 -11.77
CA THR A 32 0.16 -4.53 -13.02
C THR A 32 0.58 -3.34 -13.88
N GLU A 33 -0.30 -2.36 -14.05
CA GLU A 33 0.01 -1.11 -14.77
C GLU A 33 1.25 -0.41 -14.18
N LEU A 34 1.32 -0.32 -12.85
CA LEU A 34 2.46 0.29 -12.16
C LEU A 34 3.75 -0.54 -12.32
N ALA A 35 3.63 -1.87 -12.32
CA ALA A 35 4.78 -2.76 -12.49
C ALA A 35 5.36 -2.70 -13.90
N ASP A 36 4.50 -2.59 -14.92
CA ASP A 36 4.87 -2.53 -16.34
C ASP A 36 5.41 -1.16 -16.76
N ASN A 37 5.15 -0.12 -15.96
CA ASN A 37 5.62 1.25 -16.20
C ASN A 37 6.61 1.72 -15.12
N PRO A 38 7.77 1.06 -14.93
CA PRO A 38 8.72 1.44 -13.90
C PRO A 38 9.41 2.78 -14.24
N PRO A 39 9.77 3.58 -13.24
CA PRO A 39 10.61 4.75 -13.44
C PRO A 39 11.95 4.34 -14.09
N PRO A 40 12.54 5.20 -14.96
CA PRO A 40 13.80 4.90 -15.61
C PRO A 40 14.88 4.47 -14.62
N LYS A 41 15.63 3.43 -14.99
CA LYS A 41 16.78 2.89 -14.23
C LYS A 41 16.45 2.27 -12.86
N ASN A 42 15.17 2.09 -12.49
CA ASN A 42 14.80 1.43 -11.23
C ASN A 42 14.51 -0.06 -11.40
N LYS A 43 15.56 -0.89 -11.40
CA LYS A 43 15.46 -2.35 -11.57
C LYS A 43 14.66 -3.05 -10.46
N HIS A 44 14.56 -2.45 -9.27
CA HIS A 44 13.86 -3.04 -8.13
C HIS A 44 12.39 -2.62 -8.05
N TRP A 45 11.89 -1.81 -8.98
CA TRP A 45 10.54 -1.26 -8.90
C TRP A 45 9.43 -2.32 -8.79
N PRO A 46 9.38 -3.37 -9.64
CA PRO A 46 8.36 -4.41 -9.51
C PRO A 46 8.47 -5.18 -8.19
N SER A 47 9.68 -5.50 -7.74
CA SER A 47 9.92 -6.18 -6.47
C SER A 47 9.51 -5.33 -5.26
N MET A 48 9.79 -4.02 -5.31
CA MET A 48 9.38 -3.08 -4.28
C MET A 48 7.86 -2.90 -4.23
N LEU A 49 7.18 -2.81 -5.38
CA LEU A 49 5.71 -2.77 -5.45
C LEU A 49 5.10 -4.04 -4.86
N ARG A 50 5.61 -5.21 -5.26
CA ARG A 50 5.16 -6.50 -4.74
C ARG A 50 5.33 -6.59 -3.23
N GLU A 51 6.50 -6.19 -2.72
CA GLU A 51 6.76 -6.18 -1.27
C GLU A 51 5.81 -5.24 -0.54
N LEU A 52 5.55 -4.06 -1.12
CA LEU A 52 4.63 -3.06 -0.56
C LEU A 52 3.22 -3.64 -0.40
N VAL A 53 2.68 -4.34 -1.41
CA VAL A 53 1.27 -4.76 -1.40
C VAL A 53 1.03 -6.15 -0.80
N LEU A 54 2.03 -7.04 -0.81
CA LEU A 54 1.88 -8.40 -0.27
C LEU A 54 2.16 -8.48 1.23
N ASN A 55 2.76 -7.43 1.83
CA ASN A 55 3.13 -7.44 3.24
C ASN A 55 2.58 -6.24 4.02
N PRO A 56 1.31 -5.83 3.88
CA PRO A 56 0.76 -4.76 4.71
C PRO A 56 0.93 -5.09 6.20
N ARG A 57 1.25 -4.07 7.00
CA ARG A 57 1.40 -4.21 8.46
C ARG A 57 0.04 -4.52 9.09
N ALA A 58 0.08 -5.04 10.31
CA ALA A 58 -1.11 -5.42 11.08
C ALA A 58 -2.10 -4.24 11.28
N ASP A 59 -1.56 -3.03 11.34
CA ASP A 59 -2.30 -1.78 11.49
C ASP A 59 -2.77 -1.22 10.13
N GLY A 60 -2.71 -1.98 9.04
CA GLY A 60 -3.11 -1.53 7.70
C GLY A 60 -2.16 -0.52 7.04
N THR A 61 -1.02 -0.21 7.67
CA THR A 61 -0.01 0.67 7.07
C THR A 61 0.95 -0.11 6.17
N THR A 62 1.67 0.62 5.32
CA THR A 62 2.73 0.06 4.48
C THR A 62 3.93 -0.41 5.33
N PRO A 63 4.68 -1.44 4.92
CA PRO A 63 5.99 -1.78 5.50
C PRO A 63 6.89 -0.56 5.60
N THR A 64 7.64 -0.38 6.67
CA THR A 64 8.64 0.69 6.80
C THR A 64 9.72 0.61 5.71
N ASN A 65 10.45 1.71 5.52
CA ASN A 65 11.55 1.72 4.56
C ASN A 65 12.62 0.69 4.90
N ASP A 66 12.87 0.49 6.21
CA ASP A 66 13.87 -0.43 6.73
C ASP A 66 13.42 -1.90 6.54
N GLU A 67 12.16 -2.21 6.79
CA GLU A 67 11.59 -3.55 6.54
C GLU A 67 11.73 -3.95 5.06
N MET A 68 11.33 -3.05 4.14
CA MET A 68 11.46 -3.33 2.70
C MET A 68 12.92 -3.40 2.24
N ALA A 69 13.77 -2.51 2.75
CA ALA A 69 15.19 -2.47 2.39
C ALA A 69 15.91 -3.76 2.80
N ALA A 70 15.69 -4.21 4.04
CA ALA A 70 16.24 -5.45 4.56
C ALA A 70 15.74 -6.66 3.74
N LYS A 71 14.45 -6.70 3.40
CA LYS A 71 13.86 -7.80 2.63
C LYS A 71 14.38 -7.89 1.19
N LEU A 72 14.60 -6.75 0.56
CA LEU A 72 14.96 -6.66 -0.87
C LEU A 72 16.47 -6.52 -1.11
N GLY A 73 17.28 -6.38 -0.06
CA GLY A 73 18.73 -6.18 -0.18
C GLY A 73 19.10 -4.85 -0.85
N VAL A 74 18.31 -3.80 -0.63
CA VAL A 74 18.54 -2.45 -1.20
C VAL A 74 18.74 -1.42 -0.10
N PHE A 75 19.30 -0.26 -0.44
CA PHE A 75 19.39 0.84 0.50
C PHE A 75 18.01 1.40 0.89
N ARG A 76 17.84 1.76 2.17
CA ARG A 76 16.65 2.45 2.71
C ARG A 76 16.22 3.64 1.86
N ASP A 77 17.17 4.43 1.39
CA ASP A 77 16.89 5.61 0.56
C ASP A 77 16.30 5.27 -0.82
N THR A 78 16.61 4.09 -1.36
CA THR A 78 15.99 3.60 -2.60
C THR A 78 14.50 3.34 -2.38
N VAL A 79 14.14 2.71 -1.26
CA VAL A 79 12.73 2.51 -0.88
C VAL A 79 12.05 3.85 -0.61
N MET A 80 12.69 4.74 0.15
CA MET A 80 12.14 6.07 0.45
C MET A 80 11.81 6.86 -0.83
N ARG A 81 12.71 6.83 -1.83
CA ARG A 81 12.47 7.47 -3.14
C ARG A 81 11.32 6.81 -3.90
N ALA A 82 11.19 5.49 -3.84
CA ALA A 82 10.05 4.79 -4.45
C ALA A 82 8.73 5.19 -3.78
N LYS A 83 8.66 5.20 -2.44
CA LYS A 83 7.48 5.63 -1.69
C LYS A 83 7.07 7.07 -1.97
N LYS A 84 8.03 8.01 -2.05
CA LYS A 84 7.72 9.39 -2.46
C LYS A 84 7.08 9.47 -3.85
N ARG A 85 7.50 8.61 -4.79
CA ARG A 85 6.88 8.52 -6.12
C ARG A 85 5.48 7.93 -6.04
N TRP A 86 5.29 6.82 -5.32
CA TRP A 86 3.96 6.22 -5.10
C TRP A 86 2.99 7.16 -4.42
N GLN A 87 3.45 7.95 -3.45
CA GLN A 87 2.67 9.01 -2.84
C GLN A 87 2.23 10.05 -3.88
N LYS A 88 3.17 10.51 -4.72
CA LYS A 88 2.88 11.52 -5.76
C LYS A 88 1.83 11.05 -6.78
N ILE A 89 1.80 9.76 -7.08
CA ILE A 89 0.83 9.15 -8.02
C ILE A 89 -0.39 8.55 -7.31
N GLY A 90 -0.56 8.79 -6.00
CA GLY A 90 -1.77 8.43 -5.26
C GLY A 90 -1.91 6.96 -4.89
N VAL A 91 -0.84 6.16 -4.90
CA VAL A 91 -0.89 4.73 -4.52
C VAL A 91 -0.91 4.56 -3.00
N ILE A 92 -0.21 5.46 -2.29
CA ILE A 92 -0.14 5.53 -0.83
C ILE A 92 -0.26 7.00 -0.40
N TYR A 93 -0.61 7.25 0.85
CA TYR A 93 -0.67 8.61 1.42
C TYR A 93 -0.01 8.65 2.80
N ARG A 94 0.47 9.83 3.22
CA ARG A 94 1.08 9.98 4.54
C ARG A 94 0.02 10.03 5.62
N VAL A 95 0.29 9.35 6.72
CA VAL A 95 -0.56 9.38 7.93
C VAL A 95 0.07 10.16 9.07
N ASN A 96 1.40 10.38 9.01
CA ASN A 96 2.12 11.20 9.97
C ASN A 96 3.43 11.78 9.38
N TYR A 97 4.07 12.66 10.13
CA TYR A 97 5.37 13.26 9.76
C TYR A 97 6.56 12.32 9.93
N ASN A 98 6.38 11.19 10.61
CA ASN A 98 7.43 10.19 10.87
C ASN A 98 7.67 9.24 9.68
N GLY A 99 6.98 9.46 8.55
CA GLY A 99 7.18 8.67 7.33
C GLY A 99 6.39 7.36 7.30
N VAL A 100 5.31 7.27 8.08
CA VAL A 100 4.32 6.19 7.95
C VAL A 100 3.35 6.55 6.82
N TYR A 101 3.01 5.53 6.03
CA TYR A 101 2.05 5.65 4.93
C TYR A 101 0.98 4.57 5.03
N ALA A 102 -0.23 4.92 4.63
CA ALA A 102 -1.32 3.98 4.38
C ALA A 102 -1.60 3.89 2.87
N TYR A 103 -2.42 2.92 2.49
CA TYR A 103 -2.75 2.66 1.09
C TYR A 103 -3.95 3.49 0.65
N ASN A 104 -3.95 3.95 -0.59
CA ASN A 104 -5.17 4.43 -1.22
C ASN A 104 -6.20 3.27 -1.26
N PRO A 105 -7.46 3.47 -0.83
CA PRO A 105 -8.49 2.44 -0.89
C PRO A 105 -8.73 1.85 -2.28
N LYS A 106 -8.49 2.63 -3.35
CA LYS A 106 -8.54 2.13 -4.74
C LYS A 106 -7.42 1.14 -5.08
N MET A 107 -6.32 1.15 -4.32
CA MET A 107 -5.18 0.24 -4.48
C MET A 107 -5.28 -0.95 -3.54
N LEU A 108 -5.47 -0.71 -2.23
CA LEU A 108 -5.49 -1.78 -1.23
C LEU A 108 -6.41 -1.43 -0.07
N VAL A 109 -7.25 -2.40 0.32
CA VAL A 109 -8.11 -2.34 1.51
C VAL A 109 -7.70 -3.47 2.45
N ALA A 110 -7.47 -3.15 3.72
CA ALA A 110 -7.14 -4.13 4.75
C ALA A 110 -8.26 -4.21 5.80
N LYS A 111 -8.56 -5.42 6.27
CA LYS A 111 -9.46 -5.64 7.40
C LYS A 111 -8.72 -6.11 8.64
N ASP A 112 -9.12 -5.61 9.79
CA ASP A 112 -8.70 -6.15 11.07
C ASP A 112 -9.30 -7.55 11.30
N LYS A 113 -8.93 -8.18 12.42
CA LYS A 113 -9.40 -9.53 12.78
C LYS A 113 -10.88 -9.59 13.13
N ASP A 114 -11.49 -8.44 13.41
CA ASP A 114 -12.90 -8.31 13.73
C ASP A 114 -13.73 -8.03 12.46
N GLY A 115 -13.07 -7.82 11.32
CA GLY A 115 -13.70 -7.62 10.01
C GLY A 115 -13.90 -6.15 9.64
N ASN A 116 -13.44 -5.21 10.46
CA ASN A 116 -13.56 -3.79 10.17
C ASN A 116 -12.48 -3.36 9.17
N VAL A 117 -12.87 -2.50 8.24
CA VAL A 117 -11.91 -1.85 7.34
C VAL A 117 -11.01 -0.93 8.16
N ILE A 118 -9.70 -1.15 8.07
CA ILE A 118 -8.72 -0.31 8.73
C ILE A 118 -8.55 0.97 7.92
N LYS A 119 -8.88 2.11 8.51
CA LYS A 119 -8.77 3.44 7.89
C LYS A 119 -7.76 4.29 8.64
N HIS A 120 -6.99 5.07 7.89
CA HIS A 120 -6.07 6.07 8.44
C HIS A 120 -6.44 7.45 7.94
N VAL A 121 -6.22 8.46 8.77
CA VAL A 121 -6.41 9.85 8.34
C VAL A 121 -5.19 10.28 7.52
N SER A 122 -5.43 10.79 6.32
CA SER A 122 -4.38 11.41 5.51
C SER A 122 -4.02 12.77 6.10
N ILE A 123 -2.72 13.06 6.20
CA ILE A 123 -2.24 14.42 6.47
C ILE A 123 -1.99 15.22 5.17
N ASP A 124 -2.12 14.58 4.01
CA ASP A 124 -2.06 15.22 2.70
C ASP A 124 -3.48 15.60 2.25
N VAL A 125 -3.74 16.92 2.08
CA VAL A 125 -5.06 17.48 1.73
C VAL A 125 -5.63 16.87 0.43
N ARG A 126 -4.79 16.61 -0.58
CA ARG A 126 -5.23 16.02 -1.86
C ARG A 126 -5.65 14.57 -1.75
N ALA A 127 -5.00 13.80 -0.88
CA ALA A 127 -5.38 12.40 -0.66
C ALA A 127 -6.64 12.30 0.22
N ALA A 128 -6.88 13.29 1.09
CA ALA A 128 -8.11 13.35 1.89
C ALA A 128 -9.36 13.45 1.01
N SER A 129 -9.36 14.29 -0.03
CA SER A 129 -10.51 14.41 -0.95
C SER A 129 -10.80 13.13 -1.75
N ASP A 130 -9.77 12.38 -2.13
CA ASP A 130 -9.94 11.11 -2.86
C ASP A 130 -10.54 10.00 -1.98
N MET A 131 -10.31 10.06 -0.66
CA MET A 131 -10.86 9.10 0.29
C MET A 131 -12.34 9.35 0.60
N GLU A 132 -12.78 10.62 0.59
CA GLU A 132 -14.19 10.98 0.82
C GLU A 132 -15.11 10.51 -0.33
N ALA A 133 -14.55 10.33 -1.53
CA ALA A 133 -15.29 9.81 -2.69
C ALA A 133 -15.41 8.27 -2.73
N TYR A 134 -14.77 7.55 -1.79
CA TYR A 134 -14.77 6.08 -1.71
C TYR A 134 -15.78 5.56 -0.65
N HIS A 135 -16.85 6.32 -0.43
CA HIS A 135 -17.93 6.05 0.51
C HIS A 135 -19.20 5.58 -0.18
#